data_AF-A0A9X0L6Z1-F1
#
_entry.id   AF-A0A9X0L6Z1-F1
#
_cell.length_a   1.000
_cell.length_b   1.000
_cell.length_c   1.000
_cell.angle_alpha   90.00
_cell.angle_beta   90.00
_cell.angle_gamma   90.00
#
_symmetry.space_group_name_H-M   'P 1'
#
loop_
_entity.id
_entity.type
_entity.pdbx_description
1 polymer ?
#
loop_
_entity_poly.entity_id
_entity_poly.type
_entity_poly.pdbx_seq_one_letter_code
_entity_poly.pdbx_strand_id
1 'polypeptide(L)'
;MTATSIDQADMGTGHRGAPAAATKAQSTTTGRPSGTAGTRVLVQLLDDLADASPPTDRSTAYRNGYTAGIRFARICVLDEIALASGSFAKSSHTRGRRRDRERVRAGVALSTIAARLSRDAVPGAEDGAAGRRDAISLALQLVSECERQISHEPGGV
;
A
#
# COMPACT_ATOMS: atom_id res chain seq x y z
N MET A 1 29.17 -11.73 -69.00
CA MET A 1 29.33 -12.32 -67.65
C MET A 1 28.10 -11.89 -66.84
N THR A 2 26.90 -12.46 -66.96
CA THR A 2 26.33 -13.80 -66.61
C THR A 2 26.28 -14.15 -65.11
N ALA A 3 25.04 -14.43 -64.66
CA ALA A 3 24.50 -15.03 -63.41
C ALA A 3 23.57 -14.01 -62.71
N THR A 4 22.22 -14.05 -62.69
CA THR A 4 21.15 -15.09 -62.67
C THR A 4 21.18 -16.08 -61.51
N SER A 5 20.24 -15.93 -60.55
CA SER A 5 19.38 -16.95 -59.88
C SER A 5 18.59 -16.22 -58.76
N ILE A 6 17.27 -15.99 -58.79
CA ILE A 6 16.07 -16.86 -58.67
C ILE A 6 16.06 -17.78 -57.45
N ASP A 7 15.19 -17.45 -56.47
CA ASP A 7 14.16 -18.30 -55.84
C ASP A 7 13.34 -17.38 -54.86
N GLN A 8 12.13 -16.90 -55.14
CA GLN A 8 10.81 -17.55 -55.19
C GLN A 8 10.34 -18.22 -53.88
N ALA A 9 9.44 -17.53 -53.17
CA ALA A 9 8.33 -18.13 -52.44
C ALA A 9 7.27 -17.06 -52.15
N ASP A 10 6.35 -16.89 -53.09
CA ASP A 10 4.97 -16.50 -52.80
C ASP A 10 4.22 -17.77 -52.43
N MET A 11 3.52 -17.77 -51.28
CA MET A 11 2.34 -18.59 -51.01
C MET A 11 1.79 -18.24 -49.62
N GLY A 12 0.50 -17.95 -49.55
CA GLY A 12 -0.27 -18.35 -48.36
C GLY A 12 -1.17 -17.28 -47.74
N THR A 13 -2.31 -17.07 -48.39
CA THR A 13 -3.59 -16.66 -47.79
C THR A 13 -3.83 -17.17 -46.36
N GLY A 14 -4.30 -16.30 -45.46
CA GLY A 14 -4.87 -16.68 -44.17
C GLY A 14 -5.50 -15.48 -43.47
N HIS A 15 -6.70 -15.09 -43.90
CA HIS A 15 -7.95 -15.21 -43.13
C HIS A 15 -7.97 -14.51 -41.75
N ARG A 16 -8.90 -13.55 -41.64
CA ARG A 16 -9.43 -12.95 -40.41
C ARG A 16 -9.43 -13.93 -39.24
N GLY A 17 -8.69 -13.57 -38.19
CA GLY A 17 -8.77 -14.20 -36.86
C GLY A 17 -8.99 -13.10 -35.82
N ALA A 18 -10.06 -13.26 -35.05
CA ALA A 18 -10.61 -12.37 -34.03
C ALA A 18 -9.59 -11.89 -32.97
N PRO A 19 -9.89 -10.78 -32.24
CA PRO A 19 -9.02 -10.29 -31.18
C PRO A 19 -8.84 -11.38 -30.12
N ALA A 20 -7.58 -11.63 -29.76
CA ALA A 20 -7.23 -12.51 -28.66
C ALA A 20 -7.96 -12.02 -27.40
N ALA A 21 -8.94 -12.81 -26.97
CA ALA A 21 -9.58 -12.67 -25.68
C ALA A 21 -8.47 -12.67 -24.63
N ALA A 22 -8.25 -11.51 -24.01
CA ALA A 22 -7.46 -11.40 -22.81
C ALA A 22 -8.19 -12.25 -21.76
N THR A 23 -7.70 -13.47 -21.58
CA THR A 23 -8.12 -14.38 -20.52
C THR A 23 -7.95 -13.61 -19.23
N LYS A 24 -9.07 -13.17 -18.64
CA LYS A 24 -9.11 -12.67 -17.27
C LYS A 24 -8.51 -13.79 -16.42
N ALA A 25 -7.27 -13.61 -15.99
CA ALA A 25 -6.73 -14.35 -14.88
C ALA A 25 -7.68 -14.10 -13.71
N GLN A 26 -8.51 -15.09 -13.43
CA GLN A 26 -9.33 -15.13 -12.25
C GLN A 26 -8.37 -15.04 -11.07
N SER A 27 -8.41 -13.89 -10.38
CA SER A 27 -7.71 -13.68 -9.12
C SER A 27 -8.40 -14.56 -8.08
N THR A 28 -8.04 -15.84 -8.07
CA THR A 28 -8.31 -16.74 -6.96
C THR A 28 -7.37 -16.34 -5.83
N THR A 29 -7.76 -15.35 -5.04
CA THR A 29 -7.19 -15.13 -3.71
C THR A 29 -8.27 -15.31 -2.67
N THR A 30 -8.80 -16.54 -2.60
CA THR A 30 -9.24 -17.10 -1.32
C THR A 30 -7.99 -17.36 -0.49
N GLY A 31 -7.60 -16.34 0.26
CA GLY A 31 -6.53 -16.41 1.24
C GLY A 31 -6.72 -15.25 2.18
N ARG A 32 -7.60 -15.39 3.18
CA ARG A 32 -7.62 -14.47 4.33
C ARG A 32 -6.17 -14.35 4.79
N PRO A 33 -5.56 -13.16 4.81
CA PRO A 33 -4.16 -13.05 5.14
C PRO A 33 -3.99 -13.68 6.53
N SER A 34 -3.24 -14.78 6.57
CA SER A 34 -2.76 -15.42 7.79
C SER A 34 -1.66 -14.55 8.43
N GLY A 35 -1.79 -13.24 8.32
CA GLY A 35 -1.00 -12.26 9.04
C GLY A 35 -1.42 -12.25 10.50
N THR A 36 -0.44 -11.97 11.35
CA THR A 36 -0.63 -11.66 12.76
C THR A 36 -1.65 -10.51 12.91
N ALA A 37 -2.32 -10.40 14.07
CA ALA A 37 -3.29 -9.32 14.29
C ALA A 37 -2.68 -7.93 14.05
N GLY A 38 -1.39 -7.77 14.34
CA GLY A 38 -0.66 -6.53 14.08
C GLY A 38 -0.48 -6.20 12.59
N THR A 39 -0.21 -7.19 11.74
CA THR A 39 -0.12 -6.96 10.28
C THR A 39 -1.48 -6.55 9.69
N ARG A 40 -2.60 -7.03 10.26
CA ARG A 40 -3.94 -6.64 9.79
C ARG A 40 -4.24 -5.16 9.99
N VAL A 41 -3.81 -4.59 11.12
CA VAL A 41 -4.01 -3.15 11.38
C VAL A 41 -3.22 -2.30 10.39
N LEU A 42 -1.98 -2.68 10.06
CA LEU A 42 -1.18 -1.97 9.06
C LEU A 42 -1.76 -2.09 7.65
N VAL A 43 -2.34 -3.24 7.30
CA VAL A 43 -3.04 -3.41 6.02
C VAL A 43 -4.31 -2.55 5.97
N GLN A 44 -5.11 -2.52 7.03
CA GLN A 44 -6.28 -1.64 7.10
C GLN A 44 -5.88 -0.17 6.94
N LEU A 45 -4.84 0.29 7.64
CA LEU A 45 -4.31 1.64 7.48
C LEU A 45 -3.87 1.92 6.03
N LEU A 46 -3.28 0.94 5.36
CA LEU A 46 -2.88 1.07 3.95
C LEU A 46 -4.09 1.22 3.03
N ASP A 47 -5.17 0.49 3.29
CA ASP A 47 -6.42 0.56 2.54
C ASP A 47 -7.11 1.92 2.77
N ASP A 48 -7.22 2.39 4.02
CA ASP A 48 -7.80 3.70 4.35
C ASP A 48 -7.02 4.84 3.67
N LEU A 49 -5.69 4.73 3.60
CA LEU A 49 -4.85 5.68 2.87
C LEU A 49 -4.98 5.56 1.35
N ALA A 50 -5.34 4.39 0.81
CA ALA A 50 -5.56 4.21 -0.62
C ALA A 50 -6.88 4.84 -1.07
N ASP A 51 -7.89 4.84 -0.20
CA ASP A 51 -9.19 5.45 -0.42
C ASP A 51 -9.18 6.97 -0.19
N ALA A 52 -8.15 7.51 0.45
CA ALA A 52 -7.99 8.95 0.67
C ALA A 52 -7.77 9.71 -0.65
N SER A 53 -8.75 10.53 -1.02
CA SER A 53 -8.69 11.42 -2.20
C SER A 53 -8.66 12.89 -1.82
N PRO A 54 -7.92 13.75 -2.55
CA PRO A 54 -7.97 15.17 -2.30
C PRO A 54 -9.35 15.76 -2.64
N PRO A 55 -9.79 16.84 -1.95
CA PRO A 55 -11.02 17.55 -2.31
C PRO A 55 -10.98 18.06 -3.75
N THR A 56 -12.08 17.89 -4.48
CA THR A 56 -12.16 18.17 -5.92
C THR A 56 -12.22 19.66 -6.26
N ASP A 57 -12.66 20.48 -5.31
CA ASP A 57 -12.83 21.93 -5.39
C ASP A 57 -11.52 22.71 -5.19
N ARG A 58 -10.42 22.02 -4.85
CA ARG A 58 -9.11 22.63 -4.62
C ARG A 58 -8.27 22.75 -5.89
N SER A 59 -7.27 23.64 -5.84
CA SER A 59 -6.34 23.86 -6.95
C SER A 59 -5.58 22.59 -7.33
N THR A 60 -5.14 22.49 -8.58
CA THR A 60 -4.33 21.35 -9.04
C THR A 60 -3.03 21.22 -8.24
N ALA A 61 -2.40 22.34 -7.86
CA ALA A 61 -1.21 22.34 -7.02
C ALA A 61 -1.48 21.71 -5.64
N TYR A 62 -2.58 22.08 -4.99
CA TYR A 62 -3.01 21.49 -3.74
C TYR A 62 -3.24 19.98 -3.87
N ARG A 63 -4.00 19.55 -4.88
CA ARG A 63 -4.32 18.12 -5.09
C ARG A 63 -3.07 17.28 -5.34
N ASN A 64 -2.09 17.83 -6.06
CA ASN A 64 -0.79 17.19 -6.28
C ASN A 64 -0.02 17.05 -4.95
N GLY A 65 0.03 18.10 -4.14
CA GLY A 65 0.64 18.08 -2.81
C GLY A 65 0.01 17.06 -1.88
N TYR A 66 -1.32 17.02 -1.84
CA TYR A 66 -2.08 16.05 -1.06
C TYR A 66 -1.78 14.61 -1.51
N THR A 67 -1.82 14.35 -2.81
CA THR A 67 -1.49 13.03 -3.38
C THR A 67 -0.06 12.60 -3.02
N ALA A 68 0.89 13.55 -3.05
CA ALA A 68 2.26 13.29 -2.63
C ALA A 68 2.38 12.96 -1.13
N GLY A 69 1.63 13.64 -0.27
CA GLY A 69 1.55 13.36 1.17
C GLY A 69 0.97 11.96 1.45
N ILE A 70 -0.13 11.59 0.80
CA ILE A 70 -0.72 10.25 0.92
C ILE A 70 0.26 9.17 0.43
N ARG A 71 0.95 9.38 -0.70
CA ARG A 71 1.97 8.45 -1.18
C ARG A 71 3.09 8.26 -0.17
N PHE A 72 3.58 9.34 0.44
CA PHE A 72 4.61 9.26 1.48
C PHE A 72 4.13 8.47 2.70
N ALA A 73 2.90 8.71 3.17
CA ALA A 73 2.31 7.94 4.27
C ALA A 73 2.24 6.45 3.96
N ARG A 74 1.77 6.07 2.75
CA ARG A 74 1.70 4.68 2.30
C ARG A 74 3.08 4.02 2.26
N ILE A 75 4.12 4.73 1.82
CA ILE A 75 5.51 4.24 1.85
C ILE A 75 5.93 3.92 3.28
N CYS A 76 5.65 4.81 4.24
CA CYS A 76 5.98 4.56 5.65
C CYS A 76 5.31 3.28 6.18
N VAL A 77 4.05 3.04 5.83
CA VAL A 77 3.31 1.83 6.23
C VAL A 77 3.89 0.58 5.57
N LEU A 78 4.15 0.64 4.26
CA LEU A 78 4.72 -0.48 3.50
C LEU A 78 6.11 -0.89 4.00
N ASP A 79 6.94 0.07 4.39
CA ASP A 79 8.25 -0.20 4.99
C ASP A 79 8.11 -1.03 6.28
N GLU A 80 7.18 -0.67 7.16
CA GLU A 80 6.93 -1.42 8.40
C GLU A 80 6.35 -2.82 8.12
N ILE A 81 5.48 -2.96 7.13
CA ILE A 81 4.98 -4.27 6.70
C ILE A 81 6.13 -5.15 6.17
N ALA A 82 7.03 -4.58 5.38
CA ALA A 82 8.20 -5.28 4.86
C ALA A 82 9.15 -5.72 5.99
N LEU A 83 9.42 -4.84 6.96
CA LEU A 83 10.23 -5.15 8.14
C LEU A 83 9.59 -6.27 8.98
N ALA A 84 8.28 -6.23 9.19
CA ALA A 84 7.55 -7.26 9.92
C ALA A 84 7.58 -8.61 9.19
N SER A 85 7.53 -8.58 7.85
CA SER A 85 7.60 -9.78 6.99
C SER A 85 9.00 -10.38 6.92
N GLY A 86 10.06 -9.64 7.26
CA GLY A 86 11.42 -10.20 7.40
C GLY A 86 11.64 -11.01 8.67
N SER A 87 10.75 -10.90 9.67
CA SER A 87 10.93 -11.44 11.04
C SER A 87 10.18 -12.77 11.27
N PHE A 88 10.24 -13.71 10.32
CA PHE A 88 9.61 -15.04 10.45
C PHE A 88 10.41 -16.05 11.30
N ALA A 89 11.61 -15.68 11.79
CA ALA A 89 12.44 -16.59 12.57
C ALA A 89 12.08 -16.55 14.07
N LYS A 90 11.57 -17.68 14.58
CA LYS A 90 11.44 -18.09 15.99
C LYS A 90 10.40 -17.33 16.84
N SER A 91 9.26 -17.97 17.07
CA SER A 91 8.82 -18.25 18.46
C SER A 91 7.60 -19.17 18.50
N SER A 92 7.79 -20.39 19.00
CA SER A 92 6.73 -21.31 19.40
C SER A 92 6.30 -21.01 20.84
N HIS A 93 5.36 -20.09 21.07
CA HIS A 93 4.84 -19.84 22.41
C HIS A 93 3.31 -19.74 22.44
N THR A 94 2.78 -20.09 23.61
CA THR A 94 1.37 -20.19 23.98
C THR A 94 0.51 -19.00 23.49
N ARG A 95 -0.70 -19.33 23.02
CA ARG A 95 -1.62 -18.46 22.25
C ARG A 95 -1.86 -17.06 22.86
N GLY A 96 -1.88 -16.94 24.19
CA GLY A 96 -2.04 -15.66 24.91
C GLY A 96 -0.85 -14.71 24.78
N ARG A 97 0.38 -15.20 25.01
CA ARG A 97 1.61 -14.39 24.86
C ARG A 97 1.84 -13.92 23.42
N ARG A 98 1.30 -14.65 22.45
CA ARG A 98 1.39 -14.28 21.04
C ARG A 98 0.56 -13.04 20.72
N ARG A 99 -0.69 -12.97 21.20
CA ARG A 99 -1.59 -11.83 20.94
C ARG A 99 -1.03 -10.52 21.50
N ASP A 100 -0.54 -10.53 22.73
CA ASP A 100 0.05 -9.34 23.36
C ASP A 100 1.30 -8.87 22.63
N ARG A 101 2.17 -9.80 22.21
CA ARG A 101 3.36 -9.45 21.41
C ARG A 101 3.00 -8.86 20.06
N GLU A 102 1.95 -9.37 19.41
CA GLU A 102 1.46 -8.83 18.14
C GLU A 102 0.91 -7.42 18.30
N ARG A 103 0.19 -7.15 19.40
CA ARG A 103 -0.28 -5.80 19.76
C ARG A 103 0.88 -4.84 20.03
N VAL A 104 1.86 -5.26 20.82
CA VAL A 104 3.06 -4.45 21.11
C VAL A 104 3.81 -4.12 19.81
N ARG A 105 4.00 -5.11 18.93
CA ARG A 105 4.66 -4.89 17.62
C ARG A 105 3.87 -3.91 16.75
N ALA A 106 2.55 -4.04 16.70
CA ALA A 106 1.69 -3.13 15.97
C ALA A 106 1.79 -1.69 16.53
N GLY A 107 1.76 -1.54 17.85
CA GLY A 107 1.96 -0.25 18.51
C GLY A 107 3.31 0.39 18.15
N VAL A 108 4.40 -0.38 18.19
CA VAL A 108 5.73 0.11 17.81
C VAL A 108 5.77 0.58 16.34
N ALA A 109 5.17 -0.20 15.44
CA ALA A 109 5.09 0.17 14.02
C ALA A 109 4.29 1.46 13.82
N LEU A 110 3.12 1.60 14.44
CA LEU A 110 2.28 2.80 14.36
C LEU A 110 2.99 4.04 14.92
N SER A 111 3.64 3.91 16.08
CA SER A 111 4.45 5.00 16.65
C SER A 111 5.62 5.39 15.74
N THR A 112 6.23 4.42 15.05
CA THR A 112 7.31 4.68 14.09
C THR A 112 6.80 5.43 12.86
N ILE A 113 5.66 5.00 12.31
CA ILE A 113 4.97 5.69 11.21
C ILE A 113 4.62 7.12 11.63
N ALA A 114 4.00 7.32 12.79
CA ALA A 114 3.65 8.64 13.31
C ALA A 114 4.87 9.56 13.45
N ALA A 115 6.00 9.03 13.93
CA ALA A 115 7.25 9.78 14.05
C ALA A 115 7.81 10.17 12.67
N ARG A 116 7.75 9.29 11.67
CA ARG A 116 8.17 9.59 10.30
C ARG A 116 7.28 10.65 9.65
N LEU A 117 5.97 10.54 9.81
CA LEU A 117 5.00 11.52 9.34
C LEU A 117 5.22 12.89 10.00
N SER A 118 5.43 12.93 11.32
CA SER A 118 5.61 14.19 12.06
C SER A 118 6.92 14.90 11.71
N ARG A 119 7.96 14.15 11.29
CA ARG A 119 9.23 14.72 10.81
C ARG A 119 9.12 15.30 9.40
N ASP A 120 8.07 14.96 8.66
CA ASP A 120 7.82 15.47 7.31
C ASP A 120 7.31 16.92 7.35
N ALA A 121 8.18 17.82 7.79
CA ALA A 121 7.92 19.25 7.81
C ALA A 121 7.92 19.78 6.38
N VAL A 122 6.78 20.29 5.92
CA VAL A 122 6.65 20.94 4.61
C VAL A 122 6.60 22.44 4.82
N PRO A 123 7.71 23.17 4.62
CA PRO A 123 7.70 24.63 4.73
C PRO A 123 6.97 25.27 3.55
N GLY A 124 6.55 26.52 3.72
CA GLY A 124 5.98 27.35 2.66
C GLY A 124 4.45 27.47 2.70
N ALA A 125 3.95 28.61 2.23
CA ALA A 125 2.53 28.93 2.17
C ALA A 125 1.86 28.45 0.87
N GLU A 126 2.63 27.89 -0.05
CA GLU A 126 2.14 27.44 -1.36
C GLU A 126 1.05 26.36 -1.22
N ASP A 127 0.08 26.39 -2.12
CA ASP A 127 -1.06 25.45 -2.16
C ASP A 127 -0.62 23.97 -2.13
N GLY A 128 0.46 23.62 -2.84
CA GLY A 128 1.00 22.26 -2.82
C GLY A 128 1.57 21.87 -1.45
N ALA A 129 2.21 22.80 -0.75
CA ALA A 129 2.69 22.57 0.62
C ALA A 129 1.51 22.42 1.59
N ALA A 130 0.45 23.22 1.42
CA ALA A 130 -0.79 23.10 2.19
C ALA A 130 -1.45 21.73 1.98
N GLY A 131 -1.63 21.30 0.73
CA GLY A 131 -2.20 19.99 0.42
C GLY A 131 -1.39 18.83 1.01
N ARG A 132 -0.05 18.92 0.96
CA ARG A 132 0.83 17.91 1.57
C ARG A 132 0.66 17.87 3.09
N ARG A 133 0.63 19.02 3.77
CA ARG A 133 0.37 19.09 5.22
C ARG A 133 -0.97 18.47 5.60
N ASP A 134 -2.04 18.79 4.87
CA ASP A 134 -3.38 18.24 5.15
C ASP A 134 -3.42 16.71 4.99
N ALA A 135 -2.75 16.16 3.97
CA ALA A 135 -2.60 14.72 3.80
C ALA A 135 -1.82 14.06 4.95
N ILE A 136 -0.74 14.69 5.43
CA ILE A 136 0.01 14.21 6.60
C ILE A 136 -0.85 14.26 7.86
N SER A 137 -1.64 15.31 8.06
CA SER A 137 -2.58 15.42 9.18
C SER A 137 -3.64 14.32 9.15
N LEU A 138 -4.22 14.02 7.99
CA LEU A 138 -5.15 12.90 7.84
C LEU A 138 -4.48 11.55 8.18
N ALA A 139 -3.27 11.32 7.65
CA ALA A 139 -2.54 10.08 7.91
C ALA A 139 -2.26 9.89 9.41
N LEU A 140 -1.88 10.96 10.13
CA LEU A 140 -1.70 10.93 11.58
C LEU A 140 -3.01 10.62 12.32
N GLN A 141 -4.15 11.17 11.88
CA GLN A 141 -5.45 10.84 12.46
C GLN A 141 -5.82 9.36 12.30
N LEU A 142 -5.58 8.79 11.12
CA LEU A 142 -5.81 7.37 10.85
C LEU A 142 -4.88 6.47 11.69
N VAL A 143 -3.62 6.85 11.86
CA VAL A 143 -2.68 6.16 12.75
C VAL A 143 -3.20 6.16 14.19
N SER A 144 -3.62 7.31 14.72
CA SER A 144 -4.17 7.40 16.07
C SER A 144 -5.45 6.57 16.25
N GLU A 145 -6.29 6.47 15.22
CA GLU A 145 -7.46 5.58 15.25
C GLU A 145 -7.05 4.11 15.32
N CYS A 146 -6.05 3.69 14.54
CA CYS A 146 -5.49 2.34 14.63
C CYS A 146 -4.90 2.05 16.03
N GLU A 147 -4.21 3.01 16.64
CA GLU A 147 -3.67 2.87 18.01
C GLU A 147 -4.78 2.68 19.05
N ARG A 148 -5.89 3.42 18.91
CA ARG A 148 -7.09 3.24 19.76
C ARG A 148 -7.68 1.84 19.60
N GLN A 149 -7.82 1.34 18.38
CA GLN A 149 -8.38 0.01 18.11
C GLN A 149 -7.55 -1.11 18.73
N ILE A 150 -6.21 -1.02 18.64
CA ILE A 150 -5.31 -2.01 19.27
C ILE A 150 -5.43 -1.98 20.81
N SER A 151 -5.64 -0.79 21.39
CA SER A 151 -5.78 -0.60 22.83
C SER A 151 -7.14 -1.08 23.37
N HIS A 152 -8.20 -0.99 22.56
CA HIS A 152 -9.58 -1.31 22.95
C HIS A 152 -10.04 -2.74 22.64
N GLU A 153 -9.25 -3.59 21.96
CA GLU A 153 -9.64 -4.98 21.76
C GLU A 153 -9.77 -5.71 23.13
N PRO A 154 -10.99 -6.10 23.56
CA PRO A 154 -11.19 -6.73 24.86
C PRO A 154 -10.39 -8.03 24.95
N GLY A 155 -9.59 -8.14 26.01
CA GLY A 155 -9.06 -9.42 26.46
C GLY A 155 -10.25 -10.29 26.83
N GLY A 156 -10.54 -11.28 25.99
CA GLY A 156 -11.57 -12.28 26.28
C GLY A 156 -11.21 -12.98 27.59
N VAL A 157 -12.16 -12.90 28.52
CA VAL A 157 -12.21 -13.69 29.76
C VAL A 157 -12.28 -15.17 29.42
#